data_AF-A0A7Y6CVL9-F1
#
_entry.id   AF-A0A7Y6CVL9-F1
#
_cell.length_a   1.000
_cell.length_b   1.000
_cell.length_c   1.000
_cell.angle_alpha   90.00
_cell.angle_beta   90.00
_cell.angle_gamma   90.00
#
_symmetry.space_group_name_H-M   'P 1'
#
loop_
_entity.id
_entity.type
_entity.pdbx_description
1 polymer ?
#
loop_
_entity_poly.entity_id
_entity_poly.type
_entity_poly.pdbx_seq_one_letter_code
_entity_poly.pdbx_strand_id
1 'polypeptide(L)'
;MDTTAAPTRRLELSPTRYAQLALASAVSLYLIVLTGAAVRLTGSGLACESWPGCQEGAFFPAIGEHSSIEFGNRMMALFPIVLSLAAWFFAYRTLGLPRWVRWLAGFTFLGTIAQAPLGLLTIRLDLHPLMVATHFLLALVVLATATVIAVEALGNAHGRTTSPAPRWLQLAGLVLVAACGVLVVTGTLSTASGPHPGDSAEIERFWNLLDAVYVHVRATAVFGICFLLLLVWLHRNRNRAGVLAPGAGILLVLLLAQMAVGELQWRNQLPWWLVLIHVAMAALVWAWTVALVTALWRTPRRLSG
;
A
#
# COMPACT_ATOMS: atom_id res chain seq x y z
N MET A 1 43.96 -37.28 -9.67
CA MET A 1 43.11 -36.73 -8.60
C MET A 1 42.22 -35.68 -9.23
N ASP A 2 41.09 -36.10 -9.80
CA ASP A 2 40.06 -35.19 -10.29
C ASP A 2 39.14 -34.83 -9.13
N THR A 3 39.35 -33.67 -8.54
CA THR A 3 38.43 -33.07 -7.58
C THR A 3 37.30 -32.39 -8.35
N THR A 4 36.28 -33.16 -8.72
CA THR A 4 34.99 -32.61 -9.14
C THR A 4 34.34 -31.94 -7.93
N ALA A 5 34.62 -30.64 -7.76
CA ALA A 5 33.92 -29.81 -6.80
C ALA A 5 32.41 -29.91 -7.08
N ALA A 6 31.66 -30.47 -6.14
CA ALA A 6 30.21 -30.54 -6.23
C ALA A 6 29.67 -29.12 -6.49
N PRO A 7 28.78 -28.92 -7.47
CA PRO A 7 28.23 -27.60 -7.72
C PRO A 7 27.58 -27.12 -6.42
N THR A 8 28.07 -26.01 -5.89
CA THR A 8 27.45 -25.35 -4.75
C THR A 8 26.00 -25.11 -5.15
N ARG A 9 25.07 -25.88 -4.56
CA ARG A 9 23.63 -25.67 -4.75
C ARG A 9 23.36 -24.25 -4.26
N ARG A 10 23.34 -23.28 -5.19
CA ARG A 10 22.83 -21.95 -4.89
C ARG A 10 21.45 -22.17 -4.29
N LEU A 11 21.18 -21.56 -3.14
CA LEU A 11 19.83 -21.50 -2.58
C LEU A 11 18.94 -20.83 -3.63
N GLU A 12 18.29 -21.63 -4.46
CA GLU A 12 17.29 -21.23 -5.45
C GLU A 12 15.91 -21.30 -4.80
N LEU A 13 15.14 -20.24 -4.95
CA LEU A 13 13.76 -20.19 -4.45
C LEU A 13 12.81 -20.42 -5.62
N SER A 14 11.93 -21.42 -5.49
CA SER A 14 10.96 -21.73 -6.54
C SER A 14 10.05 -20.52 -6.82
N PRO A 15 9.60 -20.33 -8.07
CA PRO A 15 8.71 -19.23 -8.44
C PRO A 15 7.46 -19.10 -7.54
N THR A 16 6.85 -20.23 -7.17
CA THR A 16 5.68 -20.26 -6.27
C THR A 16 6.00 -19.74 -4.87
N ARG A 17 7.12 -20.18 -4.28
CA ARG A 17 7.55 -19.70 -2.96
C ARG A 17 7.91 -18.21 -3.00
N TYR A 18 8.52 -17.75 -4.08
CA TYR A 18 8.78 -16.33 -4.27
C TYR A 18 7.48 -15.51 -4.37
N ALA A 19 6.45 -16.01 -5.08
CA ALA A 19 5.15 -15.36 -5.15
C ALA A 19 4.46 -15.27 -3.78
N GLN A 20 4.56 -16.32 -2.96
CA GLN A 20 4.07 -16.30 -1.57
C GLN A 20 4.81 -15.26 -0.72
N LEU A 21 6.14 -15.18 -0.84
CA LEU A 21 6.95 -14.18 -0.16
C LEU A 21 6.60 -12.75 -0.59
N ALA A 22 6.46 -12.51 -1.89
CA ALA A 22 6.08 -11.21 -2.44
C ALA A 22 4.69 -10.78 -1.96
N LEU A 23 3.72 -11.71 -1.94
CA LEU A 23 2.38 -11.47 -1.41
C LEU A 23 2.43 -11.19 0.10
N ALA A 24 3.16 -11.98 0.88
CA ALA A 24 3.33 -11.76 2.31
C ALA A 24 3.97 -10.39 2.60
N SER A 25 4.94 -9.96 1.79
CA SER A 25 5.54 -8.62 1.88
C SER A 25 4.54 -7.52 1.55
N ALA A 26 3.70 -7.68 0.52
CA ALA A 26 2.68 -6.69 0.18
C ALA A 26 1.60 -6.60 1.28
N VAL A 27 1.19 -7.74 1.85
CA VAL A 27 0.24 -7.78 2.97
C VAL A 27 0.83 -7.14 4.22
N SER A 28 2.09 -7.41 4.58
CA SER A 28 2.70 -6.77 5.75
C SER A 28 2.87 -5.25 5.57
N LEU A 29 3.18 -4.80 4.34
CA LEU A 29 3.20 -3.38 3.97
C LEU A 29 1.81 -2.73 4.04
N TYR A 30 0.76 -3.45 3.70
CA TYR A 30 -0.61 -2.98 3.92
C TYR A 30 -0.93 -2.87 5.42
N LEU A 31 -0.62 -3.91 6.21
CA LEU A 31 -0.89 -3.91 7.65
C LEU A 31 -0.16 -2.80 8.40
N ILE A 32 1.10 -2.50 8.06
CA ILE A 32 1.85 -1.40 8.70
C ILE A 32 1.24 -0.02 8.39
N VAL A 33 0.63 0.16 7.22
CA VAL A 33 -0.12 1.39 6.90
C VAL A 33 -1.32 1.53 7.84
N LEU A 34 -2.03 0.44 8.13
CA LEU A 34 -3.18 0.42 9.04
C LEU A 34 -2.77 0.72 10.49
N THR A 35 -1.71 0.07 10.99
CA THR A 35 -1.24 0.31 12.36
C THR A 35 -0.68 1.72 12.50
N GLY A 36 0.01 2.24 11.49
CA GLY A 36 0.48 3.63 11.48
C GLY A 36 -0.67 4.64 11.46
N ALA A 37 -1.73 4.38 10.69
CA ALA A 37 -2.94 5.19 10.72
C ALA A 37 -3.62 5.13 12.09
N ALA A 38 -3.66 3.97 12.74
CA ALA A 38 -4.20 3.83 14.09
C ALA A 38 -3.42 4.69 15.09
N VAL A 39 -2.06 4.64 15.09
CA VAL A 39 -1.21 5.49 15.93
C VAL A 39 -1.60 6.96 15.84
N ARG A 40 -1.79 7.47 14.61
CA ARG A 40 -2.21 8.86 14.41
C ARG A 40 -3.63 9.11 14.92
N LEU A 41 -4.57 8.24 14.58
CA LEU A 41 -6.00 8.45 14.86
C LEU A 41 -6.34 8.27 16.35
N THR A 42 -5.51 7.57 17.12
CA THR A 42 -5.62 7.46 18.58
C THR A 42 -4.81 8.51 19.32
N GLY A 43 -4.13 9.43 18.63
CA GLY A 43 -3.31 10.47 19.28
C GLY A 43 -2.01 9.94 19.88
N SER A 44 -1.51 8.79 19.42
CA SER A 44 -0.33 8.12 19.99
C SER A 44 0.98 8.45 19.26
N GLY A 45 1.00 9.47 18.38
CA GLY A 45 2.13 9.73 17.48
C GLY A 45 3.40 10.28 18.14
N LEU A 46 3.29 10.81 19.36
CA LEU A 46 4.39 11.36 20.16
C LEU A 46 4.57 10.62 21.50
N ALA A 47 3.95 9.45 21.68
CA ALA A 47 4.03 8.71 22.94
C ALA A 47 5.45 8.18 23.23
N CYS A 48 6.30 8.11 22.20
CA CYS A 48 7.64 7.57 22.24
C CYS A 48 8.68 8.59 21.76
N GLU A 49 9.36 9.26 22.69
CA GLU A 49 10.27 10.38 22.42
C GLU A 49 11.53 10.04 21.59
N SER A 50 11.95 8.78 21.55
CA SER A 50 13.14 8.33 20.83
C SER A 50 12.85 7.06 20.04
N TRP A 51 13.68 6.70 19.07
CA TRP A 51 13.57 5.44 18.33
C TRP A 51 14.70 4.47 18.74
N PRO A 52 14.41 3.24 19.18
CA PRO A 52 13.10 2.58 19.19
C PRO A 52 12.19 2.87 20.42
N GLY A 53 12.61 3.73 21.36
CA GLY A 53 12.10 3.85 22.74
C GLY A 53 10.60 4.14 22.97
N CYS A 54 10.14 3.99 24.23
CA CYS A 54 8.77 4.08 24.79
C CYS A 54 8.80 4.05 26.36
N GLN A 55 9.24 5.14 27.02
CA GLN A 55 10.19 5.17 28.18
C GLN A 55 9.58 4.91 29.58
N GLU A 56 10.28 4.64 30.70
CA GLU A 56 11.71 4.86 31.08
C GLU A 56 12.51 3.57 31.39
N GLY A 57 13.72 3.49 30.81
CA GLY A 57 14.69 2.37 30.92
C GLY A 57 14.67 1.34 29.77
N ALA A 58 13.56 1.33 29.02
CA ALA A 58 13.23 0.64 27.76
C ALA A 58 14.15 -0.49 27.20
N PHE A 59 13.65 -1.72 27.22
CA PHE A 59 13.69 -2.66 26.07
C PHE A 59 12.26 -3.02 25.60
N PHE A 60 11.26 -2.75 26.44
CA PHE A 60 9.82 -2.86 26.23
C PHE A 60 9.13 -1.57 26.74
N PRO A 61 7.88 -1.27 26.31
CA PRO A 61 7.20 -0.03 26.66
C PRO A 61 6.89 0.06 28.15
N ALA A 62 7.02 1.26 28.72
CA ALA A 62 6.38 1.52 29.99
C ALA A 62 4.87 1.39 29.83
N ILE A 63 4.23 0.90 30.89
CA ILE A 63 2.81 0.56 30.91
C ILE A 63 2.00 1.85 30.71
N GLY A 64 1.50 2.04 29.48
CA GLY A 64 0.65 3.15 29.06
C GLY A 64 -0.04 2.82 27.74
N GLU A 65 -1.31 3.22 27.60
CA GLU A 65 -2.14 2.87 26.42
C GLU A 65 -1.52 3.41 25.12
N HIS A 66 -1.17 4.71 25.08
CA HIS A 66 -0.58 5.34 23.89
C HIS A 66 0.81 4.81 23.55
N SER A 67 1.68 4.62 24.55
CA SER A 67 3.04 4.08 24.35
C SER A 67 3.01 2.63 23.83
N SER A 68 2.02 1.84 24.26
CA SER A 68 1.82 0.47 23.77
C SER A 68 1.38 0.45 22.29
N ILE A 69 0.50 1.39 21.90
CA ILE A 69 0.04 1.51 20.50
C ILE A 69 1.20 1.90 19.59
N GLU A 70 1.99 2.92 19.95
CA GLU A 70 3.09 3.38 19.12
C GLU A 70 4.23 2.34 19.06
N PHE A 71 4.61 1.75 20.19
CA PHE A 71 5.61 0.67 20.21
C PHE A 71 5.15 -0.55 19.41
N GLY A 72 3.87 -0.93 19.50
CA GLY A 72 3.28 -2.01 18.71
C GLY A 72 3.42 -1.78 17.21
N ASN A 73 3.19 -0.54 16.75
CA ASN A 73 3.43 -0.17 15.36
C ASN A 73 4.92 -0.31 14.96
N ARG A 74 5.86 0.08 15.84
CA ARG A 74 7.30 -0.08 15.60
C ARG A 74 7.72 -1.55 15.51
N MET A 75 7.13 -2.42 16.32
CA MET A 75 7.35 -3.87 16.23
C MET A 75 6.76 -4.45 14.95
N MET A 76 5.57 -4.01 14.56
CA MET A 76 4.97 -4.39 13.28
C MET A 76 5.83 -3.99 12.09
N ALA A 77 6.58 -2.88 12.16
CA ALA A 77 7.47 -2.42 11.09
C ALA A 77 8.63 -3.39 10.79
N LEU A 78 9.01 -4.26 11.74
CA LEU A 78 10.05 -5.27 11.51
C LEU A 78 9.63 -6.30 10.43
N PHE A 79 8.34 -6.63 10.35
CA PHE A 79 7.82 -7.58 9.36
C PHE A 79 8.00 -7.11 7.91
N PRO A 80 7.52 -5.93 7.47
CA PRO A 80 7.75 -5.45 6.12
C PRO A 80 9.24 -5.22 5.84
N ILE A 81 10.06 -4.82 6.82
CA ILE A 81 11.51 -4.70 6.64
C ILE A 81 12.12 -6.07 6.28
N VAL A 82 11.88 -7.10 7.09
CA VAL A 82 12.44 -8.44 6.88
C VAL A 82 11.89 -9.08 5.59
N LEU A 83 10.58 -8.97 5.36
CA LEU A 83 9.93 -9.58 4.20
C LEU A 83 10.33 -8.88 2.89
N SER A 84 10.46 -7.56 2.87
CA SER A 84 10.91 -6.83 1.66
C SER A 84 12.41 -7.06 1.39
N LEU A 85 13.24 -7.17 2.43
CA LEU A 85 14.65 -7.57 2.28
C LEU A 85 14.75 -8.98 1.70
N ALA A 86 14.00 -9.93 2.26
CA ALA A 86 13.95 -11.30 1.76
C ALA A 86 13.44 -11.34 0.30
N ALA A 87 12.38 -10.59 -0.02
CA ALA A 87 11.84 -10.48 -1.36
C ALA A 87 12.86 -9.89 -2.35
N TRP A 88 13.70 -8.94 -1.93
CA TRP A 88 14.79 -8.42 -2.76
C TRP A 88 15.91 -9.44 -2.95
N PHE A 89 16.40 -10.05 -1.86
CA PHE A 89 17.46 -11.06 -1.90
C PHE A 89 17.08 -12.26 -2.79
N PHE A 90 15.89 -12.83 -2.57
CA PHE A 90 15.42 -13.99 -3.32
C PHE A 90 14.97 -13.64 -4.74
N ALA A 91 14.74 -12.36 -5.10
CA ALA A 91 14.46 -11.97 -6.47
C ALA A 91 15.60 -12.36 -7.44
N TYR A 92 16.85 -12.31 -6.97
CA TYR A 92 18.04 -12.74 -7.73
C TYR A 92 18.25 -14.26 -7.72
N ARG A 93 17.51 -14.99 -6.88
CA ARG A 93 17.58 -16.44 -6.71
C ARG A 93 16.36 -17.17 -7.27
N THR A 94 15.46 -16.43 -7.92
CA THR A 94 14.28 -16.99 -8.58
C THR A 94 14.42 -16.84 -10.08
N LEU A 95 14.42 -17.98 -10.77
CA LEU A 95 14.45 -18.04 -12.23
C LEU A 95 13.17 -17.44 -12.84
N GLY A 96 13.30 -16.85 -14.02
CA GLY A 96 12.18 -16.25 -14.76
C GLY A 96 11.79 -14.82 -14.36
N LEU A 97 12.25 -14.30 -13.21
CA LEU A 97 12.01 -12.90 -12.86
C LEU A 97 12.86 -11.94 -13.70
N PRO A 98 12.26 -10.92 -14.35
CA PRO A 98 12.99 -9.96 -15.16
C PRO A 98 13.81 -9.00 -14.29
N ARG A 99 14.90 -8.45 -14.86
CA ARG A 99 15.84 -7.57 -14.15
C ARG A 99 15.16 -6.37 -13.48
N TRP A 100 14.17 -5.75 -14.13
CA TRP A 100 13.48 -4.58 -13.60
C TRP A 100 12.66 -4.90 -12.33
N VAL A 101 12.11 -6.11 -12.19
CA VAL A 101 11.41 -6.55 -10.96
C VAL A 101 12.39 -6.69 -9.81
N ARG A 102 13.61 -7.15 -10.08
CA ARG A 102 14.68 -7.28 -9.07
C ARG A 102 15.12 -5.90 -8.56
N TRP A 103 15.28 -4.94 -9.48
CA TRP A 103 15.52 -3.54 -9.11
C TRP A 103 14.35 -2.96 -8.32
N LEU A 104 13.11 -3.20 -8.75
CA LEU A 104 11.91 -2.74 -8.05
C LEU A 104 11.81 -3.31 -6.63
N ALA A 105 12.22 -4.55 -6.41
CA ALA A 105 12.29 -5.14 -5.08
C ALA A 105 13.33 -4.43 -4.20
N GLY A 106 14.48 -4.06 -4.77
CA GLY A 106 15.47 -3.22 -4.09
C GLY A 106 14.91 -1.84 -3.72
N PHE A 107 14.25 -1.16 -4.66
CA PHE A 107 13.57 0.12 -4.39
C PHE A 107 12.50 0.00 -3.30
N THR A 108 11.74 -1.10 -3.30
CA THR A 108 10.71 -1.37 -2.28
C THR A 108 11.33 -1.54 -0.89
N PHE A 109 12.44 -2.30 -0.78
CA PHE A 109 13.17 -2.43 0.47
C PHE A 109 13.77 -1.10 0.95
N LEU A 110 14.45 -0.36 0.05
CA LEU A 110 15.02 0.95 0.38
C LEU A 110 13.94 1.95 0.83
N GLY A 111 12.79 1.98 0.15
CA GLY A 111 11.64 2.78 0.56
C GLY A 111 11.08 2.37 1.92
N THR A 112 11.01 1.06 2.21
CA THR A 112 10.61 0.54 3.53
C THR A 112 11.56 1.02 4.62
N ILE A 113 12.88 0.93 4.42
CA ILE A 113 13.87 1.40 5.39
C ILE A 113 13.83 2.92 5.55
N ALA A 114 13.59 3.67 4.47
CA ALA A 114 13.46 5.13 4.49
C ALA A 114 12.25 5.61 5.33
N GLN A 115 11.27 4.75 5.63
CA GLN A 115 10.19 5.09 6.56
C GLN A 115 10.70 5.40 7.97
N ALA A 116 11.70 4.66 8.47
CA ALA A 116 12.20 4.85 9.83
C ALA A 116 12.75 6.27 10.09
N PRO A 117 13.71 6.81 9.29
CA PRO A 117 14.17 8.17 9.48
C PRO A 117 13.08 9.22 9.21
N LEU A 118 12.15 8.94 8.27
CA LEU A 118 11.04 9.85 8.00
C LEU A 118 10.06 9.93 9.18
N GLY A 119 9.77 8.80 9.83
CA GLY A 119 8.97 8.74 11.07
C GLY A 119 9.68 9.38 12.27
N LEU A 120 11.00 9.24 12.37
CA LEU A 120 11.77 9.99 13.36
C LEU A 120 11.68 11.50 13.12
N LEU A 121 11.71 11.93 11.85
CA LEU A 121 11.54 13.33 11.50
C LEU A 121 10.14 13.84 11.82
N THR A 122 9.09 13.01 11.66
CA THR A 122 7.74 13.42 12.07
C THR A 122 7.63 13.66 13.57
N ILE A 123 8.36 12.89 14.40
CA ILE A 123 8.42 13.12 15.84
C ILE A 123 9.18 14.42 16.14
N ARG A 124 10.35 14.63 15.53
CA ARG A 124 11.19 15.83 15.76
C ARG A 124 10.60 17.14 15.27
N LEU A 125 9.63 17.07 14.36
CA LEU A 125 8.90 18.22 13.84
C LEU A 125 7.48 18.27 14.41
N ASP A 126 7.24 17.64 15.58
CA ASP A 126 5.99 17.71 16.33
C ASP A 126 4.76 17.44 15.46
N LEU A 127 4.83 16.37 14.66
CA LEU A 127 3.78 15.93 13.73
C LEU A 127 3.40 16.95 12.66
N HIS A 128 4.34 17.78 12.21
CA HIS A 128 4.14 18.72 11.10
C HIS A 128 3.35 18.06 9.94
N PRO A 129 2.19 18.62 9.51
CA PRO A 129 1.25 17.92 8.64
C PRO A 129 1.84 17.41 7.33
N LEU A 130 2.73 18.19 6.71
CA LEU A 130 3.42 17.76 5.49
C LEU A 130 4.29 16.52 5.73
N MET A 131 4.91 16.39 6.89
CA MET A 131 5.83 15.28 7.16
C MET A 131 5.08 14.00 7.47
N VAL A 132 3.97 14.09 8.20
CA VAL A 132 3.01 12.99 8.36
C VAL A 132 2.42 12.57 7.01
N ALA A 133 2.04 13.53 6.15
CA ALA A 133 1.54 13.25 4.81
C ALA A 133 2.59 12.57 3.93
N THR A 134 3.83 13.07 3.88
CA THR A 134 4.92 12.46 3.11
C THR A 134 5.25 11.05 3.60
N HIS A 135 5.26 10.83 4.92
CA HIS A 135 5.44 9.50 5.51
C HIS A 135 4.39 8.50 5.02
N PHE A 136 3.12 8.88 5.11
CA PHE A 136 2.00 8.07 4.63
C PHE A 136 2.03 7.84 3.11
N LEU A 137 2.28 8.89 2.31
CA LEU A 137 2.31 8.79 0.85
C LEU A 137 3.48 7.91 0.37
N LEU A 138 4.65 8.01 0.99
CA LEU A 138 5.76 7.09 0.70
C LEU A 138 5.36 5.65 1.01
N ALA A 139 4.61 5.40 2.09
CA ALA A 139 4.18 4.05 2.46
C ALA A 139 3.25 3.46 1.37
N LEU A 140 2.36 4.27 0.80
CA LEU A 140 1.50 3.85 -0.31
C LEU A 140 2.27 3.65 -1.61
N VAL A 141 3.32 4.42 -1.88
CA VAL A 141 4.24 4.14 -3.01
C VAL A 141 4.92 2.79 -2.85
N VAL A 142 5.47 2.50 -1.66
CA VAL A 142 6.12 1.21 -1.37
C VAL A 142 5.12 0.05 -1.44
N LEU A 143 3.88 0.23 -0.96
CA LEU A 143 2.81 -0.76 -1.13
C LEU A 143 2.47 -1.00 -2.60
N ALA A 144 2.44 0.04 -3.43
CA ALA A 144 2.20 -0.10 -4.87
C ALA A 144 3.31 -0.91 -5.55
N THR A 145 4.58 -0.61 -5.26
CA THR A 145 5.70 -1.36 -5.85
C THR A 145 5.72 -2.82 -5.40
N ALA A 146 5.43 -3.10 -4.12
CA ALA A 146 5.27 -4.47 -3.61
C ALA A 146 4.11 -5.21 -4.29
N THR A 147 3.01 -4.51 -4.57
CA THR A 147 1.86 -5.08 -5.29
C THR A 147 2.23 -5.44 -6.73
N VAL A 148 2.97 -4.58 -7.44
CA VAL A 148 3.48 -4.89 -8.78
C VAL A 148 4.37 -6.13 -8.75
N ILE A 149 5.28 -6.24 -7.77
CA ILE A 149 6.16 -7.40 -7.59
C ILE A 149 5.34 -8.67 -7.35
N ALA A 150 4.29 -8.61 -6.51
CA ALA A 150 3.43 -9.75 -6.23
C ALA A 150 2.70 -10.24 -7.50
N VAL A 151 2.16 -9.34 -8.32
CA VAL A 151 1.51 -9.70 -9.60
C VAL A 151 2.52 -10.31 -10.58
N GLU A 152 3.72 -9.72 -10.69
CA GLU A 152 4.79 -10.25 -11.54
C GLU A 152 5.24 -11.64 -11.11
N ALA A 153 5.41 -11.85 -9.80
CA ALA A 153 5.79 -13.11 -9.20
C ALA A 153 4.72 -14.20 -9.40
N LEU A 154 3.44 -13.86 -9.24
CA LEU A 154 2.33 -14.76 -9.53
C LEU A 154 2.31 -15.19 -11.01
N GLY A 155 2.53 -14.25 -11.92
CA GLY A 155 2.65 -14.55 -13.35
C GLY A 155 3.88 -15.40 -13.69
N ASN A 156 4.99 -15.25 -12.95
CA ASN A 156 6.17 -16.11 -13.10
C ASN A 156 5.91 -17.53 -12.56
N ALA A 157 5.14 -17.66 -11.48
CA ALA A 157 4.83 -18.95 -10.86
C ALA A 157 3.81 -19.78 -11.63
N HIS A 158 2.76 -19.15 -12.16
CA HIS A 158 1.61 -19.85 -12.76
C HIS A 158 1.50 -19.64 -14.28
N GLY A 159 2.43 -18.88 -14.86
CA GLY A 159 2.42 -18.50 -16.26
C GLY A 159 1.53 -17.29 -16.56
N ARG A 160 1.70 -16.76 -17.77
CA ARG A 160 0.97 -15.60 -18.29
C ARG A 160 0.15 -15.98 -19.52
N THR A 161 -0.87 -15.18 -19.79
CA THR A 161 -1.61 -15.21 -21.07
C THR A 161 -1.35 -13.93 -21.84
N THR A 162 -1.67 -13.93 -23.12
CA THR A 162 -1.73 -12.69 -23.90
C THR A 162 -2.75 -11.75 -23.26
N SER A 163 -2.39 -10.46 -23.13
CA SER A 163 -3.33 -9.48 -22.61
C SER A 163 -4.51 -9.35 -23.57
N PRO A 164 -5.76 -9.47 -23.08
CA PRO A 164 -6.93 -9.25 -23.91
C PRO A 164 -7.17 -7.77 -24.20
N ALA A 165 -6.51 -6.86 -23.46
CA ALA A 165 -6.68 -5.43 -23.55
C ALA A 165 -5.81 -4.83 -24.67
N PRO A 166 -6.39 -4.03 -25.58
CA PRO A 166 -5.60 -3.28 -26.57
C PRO A 166 -4.72 -2.23 -25.88
N ARG A 167 -3.65 -1.80 -26.56
CA ARG A 167 -2.64 -0.89 -25.99
C ARG A 167 -3.21 0.42 -25.45
N TRP A 168 -4.22 0.99 -26.10
CA TRP A 168 -4.87 2.22 -25.62
C TRP A 168 -5.56 2.01 -24.26
N LEU A 169 -6.12 0.82 -24.00
CA LEU A 169 -6.77 0.51 -22.74
C LEU A 169 -5.74 0.25 -21.63
N GLN A 170 -4.60 -0.36 -22.00
CA GLN A 170 -3.47 -0.50 -21.09
C GLN A 170 -2.92 0.87 -20.65
N LEU A 171 -2.83 1.83 -21.59
CA LEU A 171 -2.48 3.23 -21.30
C LEU A 171 -3.55 3.95 -20.47
N ALA A 172 -4.84 3.74 -20.77
CA ALA A 172 -5.94 4.25 -19.94
C ALA A 172 -5.88 3.69 -18.51
N GLY A 173 -5.40 2.47 -18.31
CA GLY A 173 -5.10 1.92 -17.00
C GLY A 173 -4.05 2.74 -16.23
N LEU A 174 -3.03 3.29 -16.90
CA LEU A 174 -2.05 4.17 -16.24
C LEU A 174 -2.70 5.49 -15.79
N VAL A 175 -3.62 6.04 -16.59
CA VAL A 175 -4.42 7.20 -16.19
C VAL A 175 -5.28 6.88 -14.96
N LEU A 176 -5.83 5.66 -14.88
CA LEU A 176 -6.59 5.22 -13.72
C LEU A 176 -5.72 5.14 -12.45
N VAL A 177 -4.51 4.61 -12.52
CA VAL A 177 -3.56 4.62 -11.39
C VAL A 177 -3.21 6.05 -11.00
N ALA A 178 -2.94 6.93 -11.96
CA ALA A 178 -2.64 8.34 -11.69
C ALA A 178 -3.82 9.04 -11.00
N ALA A 179 -5.05 8.83 -11.48
CA ALA A 179 -6.26 9.36 -10.85
C ALA A 179 -6.46 8.82 -9.43
N CYS A 180 -6.18 7.53 -9.19
CA CYS A 180 -6.19 6.95 -7.86
C CYS A 180 -5.11 7.57 -6.95
N GLY A 181 -3.94 7.88 -7.50
CA GLY A 181 -2.88 8.59 -6.77
C GLY A 181 -3.31 10.00 -6.36
N VAL A 182 -3.98 10.75 -7.25
CA VAL A 182 -4.59 12.05 -6.92
C VAL A 182 -5.67 11.89 -5.83
N LEU A 183 -6.49 10.85 -5.91
CA LEU A 183 -7.49 10.55 -4.90
C LEU A 183 -6.86 10.31 -3.52
N VAL A 184 -5.79 9.51 -3.46
CA VAL A 184 -5.02 9.26 -2.23
C VAL A 184 -4.43 10.56 -1.69
N VAL A 185 -3.78 11.37 -2.53
CA VAL A 185 -3.18 12.66 -2.11
C VAL A 185 -4.23 13.60 -1.55
N THR A 186 -5.34 13.81 -2.26
CA THR A 186 -6.43 14.68 -1.79
C THR A 186 -7.09 14.16 -0.51
N GLY A 187 -7.18 12.83 -0.33
CA GLY A 187 -7.65 12.21 0.92
C GLY A 187 -6.69 12.43 2.08
N THR A 188 -5.37 12.34 1.84
CA THR A 188 -4.34 12.69 2.84
C THR A 188 -4.42 14.15 3.24
N LEU A 189 -4.62 15.07 2.29
CA LEU A 189 -4.80 16.50 2.57
C LEU A 189 -6.09 16.77 3.37
N SER A 190 -7.18 16.08 3.04
CA SER A 190 -8.43 16.16 3.82
C SER A 190 -8.23 15.67 5.26
N THR A 191 -7.45 14.61 5.43
CA THR A 191 -7.11 14.04 6.74
C THR A 191 -6.18 14.97 7.55
N ALA A 192 -5.24 15.64 6.90
CA ALA A 192 -4.38 16.67 7.50
C ALA A 192 -5.13 17.96 7.87
N SER A 193 -6.28 18.21 7.23
CA SER A 193 -7.17 19.33 7.52
C SER A 193 -8.25 18.99 8.54
N GLY A 194 -8.46 17.70 8.81
CA GLY A 194 -9.45 17.18 9.75
C GLY A 194 -9.02 17.24 11.21
N PRO A 195 -9.88 16.82 12.16
CA PRO A 195 -9.72 17.06 13.59
C PRO A 195 -8.67 16.17 14.28
N HIS A 196 -8.16 15.13 13.63
CA HIS A 196 -7.22 14.16 14.22
C HIS A 196 -5.79 14.46 13.78
N PRO A 197 -4.98 15.23 14.53
CA PRO A 197 -3.64 15.60 14.06
C PRO A 197 -2.59 14.51 14.29
N GLY A 198 -2.78 13.65 15.29
CA GLY A 198 -1.79 12.65 15.71
C GLY A 198 -1.38 12.73 17.18
N ASP A 199 -1.83 13.76 17.90
CA ASP A 199 -1.63 13.97 19.34
C ASP A 199 -2.84 14.72 19.95
N SER A 200 -2.91 14.76 21.28
CA SER A 200 -3.87 15.49 22.11
C SER A 200 -3.67 17.02 22.12
N ALA A 201 -2.50 17.52 21.72
CA ALA A 201 -2.20 18.95 21.61
C ALA A 201 -2.79 19.60 20.33
N GLU A 202 -2.95 20.92 20.35
CA GLU A 202 -3.32 21.71 19.17
C GLU A 202 -2.17 21.74 18.15
N ILE A 203 -2.28 20.91 17.11
CA ILE A 203 -1.37 20.89 15.97
C ILE A 203 -1.98 21.71 14.82
N GLU A 204 -1.12 22.49 14.15
CA GLU A 204 -1.49 23.34 13.01
C GLU A 204 -2.14 22.52 11.88
N ARG A 205 -3.22 23.05 11.28
CA ARG A 205 -3.94 22.40 10.18
C ARG A 205 -3.38 22.87 8.85
N PHE A 206 -3.25 21.93 7.92
CA PHE A 206 -2.70 22.23 6.61
C PHE A 206 -3.60 23.15 5.77
N TRP A 207 -4.92 22.97 5.86
CA TRP A 207 -5.89 23.68 5.03
C TRP A 207 -7.28 23.68 5.67
N ASN A 208 -8.25 24.30 5.00
CA ASN A 208 -9.66 24.28 5.38
C ASN A 208 -10.25 22.90 5.03
N LEU A 209 -10.88 22.26 6.01
CA LEU A 209 -11.46 20.93 5.85
C LEU A 209 -12.53 20.87 4.74
N LEU A 210 -13.41 21.87 4.64
CA LEU A 210 -14.48 21.88 3.65
C LEU A 210 -13.92 21.96 2.23
N ASP A 211 -12.93 22.84 2.01
CA ASP A 211 -12.28 22.97 0.70
C ASP A 211 -11.51 21.70 0.32
N ALA A 212 -10.78 21.10 1.27
CA ALA A 212 -10.04 19.86 1.05
C ALA A 212 -10.98 18.70 0.70
N VAL A 213 -12.07 18.53 1.44
CA VAL A 213 -13.11 17.51 1.16
C VAL A 213 -13.77 17.77 -0.19
N TYR A 214 -14.06 19.02 -0.53
CA TYR A 214 -14.64 19.40 -1.81
C TYR A 214 -13.77 18.97 -2.99
N VAL A 215 -12.46 19.22 -2.91
CA VAL A 215 -11.49 18.75 -3.91
C VAL A 215 -11.44 17.22 -3.95
N HIS A 216 -11.43 16.57 -2.79
CA HIS A 216 -11.37 15.11 -2.69
C HIS A 216 -12.59 14.43 -3.32
N VAL A 217 -13.81 14.92 -3.07
CA VAL A 217 -15.05 14.38 -3.68
C VAL A 217 -15.02 14.48 -5.21
N ARG A 218 -14.50 15.59 -5.75
CA ARG A 218 -14.32 15.76 -7.20
C ARG A 218 -13.29 14.80 -7.78
N ALA A 219 -12.18 14.58 -7.07
CA ALA A 219 -11.19 13.57 -7.45
C ALA A 219 -11.80 12.16 -7.47
N THR A 220 -12.67 11.83 -6.50
CA THR A 220 -13.43 10.56 -6.47
C THR A 220 -14.31 10.40 -7.69
N ALA A 221 -15.02 11.46 -8.11
CA ALA A 221 -15.87 11.43 -9.30
C ALA A 221 -15.04 11.18 -10.57
N VAL A 222 -13.90 11.86 -10.73
CA VAL A 222 -12.99 11.65 -11.88
C VAL A 222 -12.46 10.22 -11.91
N PHE A 223 -11.97 9.70 -10.78
CA PHE A 223 -11.52 8.31 -10.67
C PHE A 223 -12.65 7.33 -11.01
N GLY A 224 -13.85 7.55 -10.47
CA GLY A 224 -15.04 6.73 -10.72
C GLY A 224 -15.43 6.69 -12.18
N ILE A 225 -15.43 7.83 -12.89
CA ILE A 225 -15.72 7.89 -14.32
C ILE A 225 -14.67 7.10 -15.12
N CYS A 226 -13.39 7.34 -14.87
CA CYS A 226 -12.30 6.60 -15.53
C CYS A 226 -12.42 5.09 -15.31
N PHE A 227 -12.74 4.68 -14.08
CA PHE A 227 -12.91 3.28 -13.71
C PHE A 227 -14.14 2.65 -14.37
N LEU A 228 -15.28 3.34 -14.38
CA LEU A 228 -16.52 2.84 -15.00
C LEU A 228 -16.33 2.59 -16.50
N LEU A 229 -15.60 3.44 -17.22
CA LEU A 229 -15.27 3.23 -18.62
C LEU A 229 -14.48 1.93 -18.83
N LEU A 230 -13.46 1.69 -18.00
CA LEU A 230 -12.69 0.44 -18.00
C LEU A 230 -13.57 -0.77 -17.65
N LEU A 231 -14.41 -0.66 -16.62
CA LEU A 231 -15.30 -1.72 -16.15
C LEU A 231 -16.30 -2.12 -17.24
N VAL A 232 -16.95 -1.16 -17.89
CA VAL A 232 -17.89 -1.42 -19.00
C VAL A 232 -17.18 -2.15 -20.13
N TRP A 233 -15.97 -1.73 -20.49
CA TRP A 233 -15.20 -2.42 -21.52
C TRP A 233 -14.88 -3.87 -21.11
N LEU A 234 -14.39 -4.09 -19.89
CA LEU A 234 -14.04 -5.42 -19.38
C LEU A 234 -15.26 -6.33 -19.28
N HIS A 235 -16.41 -5.79 -18.89
CA HIS A 235 -17.67 -6.54 -18.80
C HIS A 235 -18.20 -6.94 -20.18
N ARG A 236 -18.21 -6.02 -21.15
CA ARG A 236 -18.60 -6.31 -22.55
C ARG A 236 -17.69 -7.35 -23.19
N ASN A 237 -16.43 -7.41 -22.77
CA ASN A 237 -15.43 -8.35 -23.27
C ASN A 237 -15.13 -9.49 -22.27
N ARG A 238 -16.03 -9.80 -21.34
CA ARG A 238 -15.78 -10.71 -20.19
C ARG A 238 -15.23 -12.09 -20.58
N ASN A 239 -15.66 -12.62 -21.72
CA ASN A 239 -15.21 -13.92 -22.23
C ASN A 239 -13.71 -13.91 -22.58
N ARG A 240 -13.18 -12.77 -23.02
CA ARG A 240 -11.75 -12.56 -23.31
C ARG A 240 -10.98 -12.02 -22.11
N ALA A 241 -11.63 -11.21 -21.27
CA ALA A 241 -11.01 -10.52 -20.14
C ALA A 241 -10.51 -11.45 -19.02
N GLY A 242 -11.00 -12.69 -18.95
CA GLY A 242 -10.45 -13.72 -18.05
C GLY A 242 -10.54 -13.32 -16.56
N VAL A 243 -9.39 -13.14 -15.90
CA VAL A 243 -9.30 -12.71 -14.48
C VAL A 243 -9.58 -11.22 -14.27
N LEU A 244 -9.50 -10.40 -15.32
CA LEU A 244 -9.61 -8.95 -15.21
C LEU A 244 -11.04 -8.50 -14.95
N ALA A 245 -12.03 -9.16 -15.55
CA ALA A 245 -13.45 -8.84 -15.33
C ALA A 245 -13.90 -9.05 -13.87
N PRO A 246 -13.68 -10.22 -13.23
CA PRO A 246 -13.98 -10.36 -11.81
C PRO A 246 -13.11 -9.46 -10.93
N GLY A 247 -11.84 -9.24 -11.28
CA GLY A 247 -10.96 -8.30 -10.57
C GLY A 247 -11.50 -6.86 -10.56
N ALA A 248 -12.04 -6.39 -11.68
CA ALA A 248 -12.73 -5.11 -11.77
C ALA A 248 -14.06 -5.11 -11.01
N GLY A 249 -14.81 -6.22 -11.00
CA GLY A 249 -16.00 -6.36 -10.16
C GLY A 249 -15.69 -6.18 -8.66
N ILE A 250 -14.58 -6.76 -8.18
CA ILE A 250 -14.11 -6.58 -6.80
C ILE A 250 -13.77 -5.10 -6.53
N LEU A 251 -13.06 -4.45 -7.46
CA LEU A 251 -12.73 -3.02 -7.32
C LEU A 251 -13.98 -2.15 -7.25
N LEU A 252 -15.05 -2.48 -7.99
CA LEU A 252 -16.32 -1.77 -7.89
C LEU A 252 -16.92 -1.91 -6.49
N VAL A 253 -16.97 -3.12 -5.93
CA VAL A 253 -17.49 -3.34 -4.58
C VAL A 253 -16.68 -2.57 -3.54
N LEU A 254 -15.34 -2.62 -3.63
CA LEU A 254 -14.45 -1.86 -2.76
C LEU A 254 -14.69 -0.35 -2.87
N LEU A 255 -14.85 0.18 -4.09
CA LEU A 255 -15.09 1.61 -4.31
C LEU A 255 -16.45 2.06 -3.76
N LEU A 256 -17.51 1.28 -3.99
CA LEU A 256 -18.84 1.60 -3.46
C LEU A 256 -18.84 1.58 -1.92
N ALA A 257 -18.18 0.59 -1.32
CA ALA A 257 -18.01 0.53 0.12
C ALA A 257 -17.16 1.72 0.63
N GLN A 258 -16.09 2.09 -0.08
CA GLN A 258 -15.25 3.26 0.27
C GLN A 258 -16.04 4.56 0.28
N MET A 259 -16.89 4.76 -0.74
CA MET A 259 -17.75 5.94 -0.84
C MET A 259 -18.79 5.96 0.29
N ALA A 260 -19.40 4.81 0.59
CA ALA A 260 -20.36 4.70 1.70
C ALA A 260 -19.68 5.01 3.05
N VAL A 261 -18.50 4.46 3.31
CA VAL A 261 -17.73 4.75 4.55
C VAL A 261 -17.33 6.21 4.61
N GLY A 262 -16.92 6.84 3.49
CA GLY A 262 -16.63 8.27 3.44
C GLY A 262 -17.81 9.16 3.80
N GLU A 263 -18.99 8.84 3.27
CA GLU A 263 -20.23 9.56 3.61
C GLU A 263 -20.62 9.35 5.08
N LEU A 264 -20.55 8.12 5.58
CA LEU A 264 -20.82 7.81 6.99
C LEU A 264 -19.85 8.55 7.92
N GLN A 265 -18.56 8.54 7.60
CA GLN A 265 -17.53 9.29 8.32
C GLN A 265 -17.90 10.77 8.40
N TRP A 266 -18.26 11.40 7.27
CA TRP A 266 -18.62 12.82 7.22
C TRP A 266 -19.84 13.14 8.10
N ARG A 267 -20.92 12.36 7.95
CA ARG A 267 -22.16 12.57 8.71
C ARG A 267 -22.02 12.36 10.21
N ASN A 268 -21.10 11.51 10.63
CA ASN A 268 -20.86 11.20 12.04
C ASN A 268 -19.75 12.09 12.67
N GLN A 269 -19.39 13.21 12.03
CA GLN A 269 -18.39 14.15 12.55
C GLN A 269 -16.98 13.53 12.68
N LEU A 270 -16.63 12.64 11.74
CA LEU A 270 -15.29 12.08 11.58
C LEU A 270 -14.79 11.28 12.80
N PRO A 271 -15.52 10.29 13.35
CA PRO A 271 -15.01 9.54 14.50
C PRO A 271 -13.78 8.72 14.07
N TRP A 272 -12.76 8.68 14.92
CA TRP A 272 -11.42 8.17 14.57
C TRP A 272 -11.44 6.76 13.97
N TRP A 273 -12.32 5.88 14.46
CA TRP A 273 -12.43 4.50 13.98
C TRP A 273 -13.05 4.39 12.58
N LEU A 274 -13.99 5.28 12.20
CA LEU A 274 -14.49 5.35 10.82
C LEU A 274 -13.40 5.87 9.88
N VAL A 275 -12.62 6.85 10.33
CA VAL A 275 -11.47 7.34 9.57
C VAL A 275 -10.43 6.24 9.36
N LEU A 276 -10.19 5.39 10.37
CA LEU A 276 -9.30 4.24 10.25
C LEU A 276 -9.81 3.23 9.21
N ILE A 277 -11.10 2.91 9.24
CA ILE A 277 -11.73 2.03 8.23
C ILE A 277 -11.61 2.64 6.84
N HIS A 278 -11.87 3.95 6.71
CA HIS A 278 -11.75 4.67 5.44
C HIS A 278 -10.32 4.63 4.90
N VAL A 279 -9.30 4.85 5.73
CA VAL A 279 -7.89 4.79 5.34
C VAL A 279 -7.48 3.36 4.96
N ALA A 280 -7.91 2.35 5.73
CA ALA A 280 -7.64 0.95 5.44
C ALA A 280 -8.20 0.54 4.07
N MET A 281 -9.47 0.87 3.83
CA MET A 281 -10.11 0.57 2.56
C MET A 281 -9.54 1.42 1.40
N ALA A 282 -9.11 2.66 1.64
CA ALA A 282 -8.41 3.48 0.64
C ALA A 282 -7.09 2.82 0.21
N ALA A 283 -6.29 2.33 1.16
CA ALA A 283 -5.05 1.61 0.85
C ALA A 283 -5.32 0.31 0.08
N LEU A 284 -6.43 -0.37 0.36
CA LEU A 284 -6.86 -1.56 -0.38
C LEU A 284 -7.32 -1.21 -1.80
N VAL A 285 -8.12 -0.15 -2.00
CA VAL A 285 -8.51 0.35 -3.33
C VAL A 285 -7.28 0.75 -4.14
N TRP A 286 -6.31 1.40 -3.51
CA TRP A 286 -5.04 1.76 -4.13
C TRP A 286 -4.26 0.52 -4.60
N ALA A 287 -4.00 -0.43 -3.70
CA ALA A 287 -3.30 -1.66 -4.03
C ALA A 287 -4.05 -2.47 -5.12
N TRP A 288 -5.37 -2.58 -5.01
CA TRP A 288 -6.17 -3.33 -5.98
C TRP A 288 -6.20 -2.66 -7.36
N THR A 289 -6.23 -1.33 -7.41
CA THR A 289 -6.12 -0.56 -8.66
C THR A 289 -4.76 -0.81 -9.33
N VAL A 290 -3.67 -0.74 -8.56
CA VAL A 290 -2.31 -1.05 -9.04
C VAL A 290 -2.23 -2.49 -9.53
N ALA A 291 -2.79 -3.46 -8.80
CA ALA A 291 -2.80 -4.87 -9.18
C ALA A 291 -3.59 -5.11 -10.48
N LEU A 292 -4.80 -4.54 -10.59
CA LEU A 292 -5.65 -4.65 -11.77
C LEU A 292 -4.96 -4.08 -13.00
N VAL A 293 -4.38 -2.88 -12.89
CA VAL A 293 -3.69 -2.23 -14.00
C VAL A 293 -2.41 -2.98 -14.36
N THR A 294 -1.64 -3.47 -13.39
CA THR A 294 -0.50 -4.34 -13.68
C THR A 294 -0.94 -5.59 -14.44
N ALA A 295 -2.04 -6.22 -14.04
CA ALA A 295 -2.60 -7.38 -14.72
C ALA A 295 -3.14 -7.06 -16.13
N LEU A 296 -3.53 -5.81 -16.44
CA LEU A 296 -3.85 -5.40 -17.82
C LEU A 296 -2.64 -5.50 -18.74
N TRP A 297 -1.44 -5.18 -18.25
CA TRP A 297 -0.19 -5.30 -19.01
C TRP A 297 0.43 -6.70 -18.93
N ARG A 298 0.18 -7.41 -17.83
CA ARG A 298 0.90 -8.62 -17.41
C ARG A 298 -0.04 -9.72 -16.97
N THR A 299 -1.03 -10.03 -17.81
CA THR A 299 -2.18 -10.88 -17.45
C THR A 299 -1.74 -12.26 -16.94
N PRO A 300 -1.96 -12.57 -15.65
CA PRO A 300 -1.70 -13.89 -15.11
C PRO A 300 -2.66 -14.91 -15.72
N ARG A 301 -2.19 -16.13 -15.94
CA ARG A 301 -3.08 -17.24 -16.30
C ARG A 301 -4.02 -17.50 -15.13
N ARG A 302 -5.31 -17.81 -15.39
CA ARG A 302 -6.23 -18.24 -14.34
C ARG A 302 -5.59 -19.40 -13.57
N LEU A 303 -5.59 -19.32 -12.24
CA LEU A 303 -5.40 -20.49 -11.41
C LEU A 303 -6.56 -21.42 -11.75
N SER A 304 -6.28 -22.48 -12.50
CA SER A 304 -7.23 -23.59 -12.65
C SER A 304 -7.41 -24.16 -11.26
N GLY A 305 -8.60 -23.96 -10.69
CA GLY A 305 -9.05 -24.69 -9.50
C GLY A 305 -9.21 -26.17 -9.79
#